data_AF-A0A521WHU5-F1
#
_entry.id   AF-A0A521WHU5-F1
#
_cell.length_a   1.000
_cell.length_b   1.000
_cell.length_c   1.000
_cell.angle_alpha   90.00
_cell.angle_beta   90.00
_cell.angle_gamma   90.00
#
_symmetry.space_group_name_H-M   'P 1'
#
loop_
_entity.id
_entity.type
_entity.pdbx_description
1 polymer ?
#
loop_
_entity_poly.entity_id
_entity_poly.type
_entity_poly.pdbx_seq_one_letter_code
_entity_poly.pdbx_strand_id
1 'polypeptide(L)' 'MRKVEHIEQQILELSVPEFAELREWVIAQDWQSWDAQIEADVHSGKLDKVIAEAEADYAAGRYGRCG' A
#
# COMPACT_ATOMS: atom_id res chain seq x y z
N MET A 1 -2.51 -15.88 26.17
CA MET A 1 -2.43 -14.55 25.53
C MET A 1 -1.75 -14.71 24.19
N ARG A 2 -2.32 -14.15 23.12
CA ARG A 2 -1.72 -14.19 21.78
C ARG A 2 -0.59 -13.16 21.70
N LYS A 3 0.37 -13.38 20.80
CA LYS A 3 1.48 -12.44 20.57
C LYS A 3 0.99 -11.03 20.23
N VAL A 4 -0.06 -10.94 19.42
CA VAL A 4 -0.68 -9.66 19.02
C VAL A 4 -1.30 -8.93 20.22
N GLU A 5 -2.06 -9.65 21.06
CA GLU A 5 -2.69 -9.06 22.25
C GLU A 5 -1.66 -8.48 23.24
N HIS A 6 -0.50 -9.11 23.37
CA HIS A 6 0.58 -8.58 24.20
C HIS A 6 1.15 -7.27 23.64
N ILE A 7 1.36 -7.21 22.32
CA ILE A 7 1.86 -6.00 21.65
C ILE A 7 0.83 -4.87 21.76
N GLU A 8 -0.46 -5.15 21.58
CA GLU A 8 -1.54 -4.15 21.76
C GLU A 8 -1.50 -3.53 23.17
N GLN A 9 -1.30 -4.34 24.20
CA GLN A 9 -1.16 -3.83 25.58
C GLN A 9 0.06 -2.92 25.73
N GLN A 10 1.20 -3.30 25.18
CA GLN A 10 2.42 -2.46 25.22
C GLN A 10 2.23 -1.15 24.44
N ILE A 11 1.48 -1.17 23.34
CA ILE A 11 1.18 0.04 22.56
C ILE A 11 0.31 1.02 23.35
N LEU A 12 -0.64 0.52 24.16
CA LEU A 12 -1.50 1.36 25.00
C LEU A 12 -0.72 2.08 26.13
N GLU A 13 0.46 1.57 26.49
CA GLU A 13 1.32 2.18 27.51
C GLU A 13 2.24 3.28 26.94
N LEU A 14 2.31 3.43 25.62
CA LEU A 14 3.16 4.41 24.97
C LEU A 14 2.66 5.84 25.20
N SER A 15 3.61 6.75 25.36
CA SER A 15 3.32 8.18 25.28
C SER A 15 2.94 8.59 23.86
N VAL A 16 2.29 9.74 23.72
CA VAL A 16 1.90 10.32 22.41
C VAL A 16 3.06 10.37 21.39
N PRO A 17 4.29 10.84 21.74
CA PRO A 17 5.39 10.85 20.78
C PRO A 17 5.89 9.45 20.41
N GLU A 18 5.97 8.52 21.36
CA GLU A 18 6.38 7.13 21.08
C GLU A 18 5.37 6.41 20.18
N PHE A 19 4.07 6.64 20.42
CA PHE A 19 3.01 6.12 19.55
C PHE A 19 3.08 6.73 18.13
N ALA A 20 3.45 8.01 18.00
CA ALA A 20 3.62 8.64 16.70
C ALA A 20 4.79 8.02 15.91
N GLU A 21 5.93 7.78 16.56
CA GLU A 21 7.09 7.09 15.97
C GLU A 21 6.73 5.66 15.53
N LEU A 22 6.03 4.91 16.40
CA LEU A 22 5.55 3.57 16.06
C LEU A 22 4.65 3.60 14.82
N ARG A 23 3.70 4.54 14.76
CA ARG A 23 2.77 4.67 13.63
C ARG A 23 3.52 4.96 12.32
N GLU A 24 4.50 5.85 12.35
CA GLU A 24 5.33 6.14 11.17
C GLU A 24 6.10 4.91 10.70
N TRP A 25 6.66 4.14 11.63
CA TRP A 25 7.34 2.90 11.32
C TRP A 25 6.39 1.86 10.69
N VAL A 26 5.18 1.66 11.24
CA VAL A 26 4.19 0.72 10.67
C VAL A 26 3.83 1.10 9.24
N ILE A 27 3.57 2.38 8.98
CA ILE A 27 3.26 2.88 7.63
C ILE A 27 4.42 2.59 6.67
N ALA A 28 5.66 2.80 7.10
CA ALA A 28 6.84 2.50 6.28
C ALA A 28 6.97 0.99 5.96
N GLN A 29 6.60 0.11 6.89
CA GLN A 29 6.58 -1.34 6.66
C GLN A 29 5.47 -1.74 5.67
N ASP A 30 4.28 -1.16 5.79
CA ASP A 30 3.20 -1.40 4.84
C ASP A 30 3.61 -0.97 3.43
N TRP A 31 4.29 0.17 3.27
CA TRP A 31 4.83 0.60 1.99
C TRP A 31 5.81 -0.41 1.38
N GLN A 32 6.70 -0.99 2.18
CA GLN A 32 7.62 -2.03 1.70
C GLN A 32 6.88 -3.29 1.22
N SER A 33 5.81 -3.69 1.91
CA SER A 33 4.97 -4.80 1.45
C SER A 33 4.24 -4.47 0.15
N TRP A 34 3.78 -3.23 -0.01
CA TRP A 34 3.14 -2.76 -1.24
C TRP A 34 4.11 -2.75 -2.41
N ASP A 35 5.33 -2.25 -2.22
CA ASP A 35 6.38 -2.28 -3.26
C ASP A 35 6.65 -3.70 -3.74
N ALA A 36 6.86 -4.64 -2.81
CA ALA A 36 7.08 -6.05 -3.14
C ALA A 36 5.87 -6.68 -3.88
N GLN A 37 4.65 -6.30 -3.50
CA GLN A 37 3.44 -6.79 -4.16
C GLN A 37 3.31 -6.24 -5.59
N ILE A 38 3.62 -4.96 -5.80
CA ILE A 38 3.62 -4.34 -7.12
C ILE A 38 4.67 -4.99 -8.02
N GLU A 39 5.88 -5.21 -7.54
CA GLU A 39 6.93 -5.91 -8.30
C GLU A 39 6.47 -7.32 -8.73
N ALA A 40 5.86 -8.08 -7.82
CA ALA A 40 5.32 -9.40 -8.13
C ALA A 40 4.16 -9.33 -9.16
N ASP A 41 3.26 -8.36 -9.03
CA ASP A 41 2.15 -8.16 -9.96
C ASP A 41 2.63 -7.72 -11.35
N VAL A 42 3.71 -6.93 -11.44
CA VAL A 42 4.41 -6.59 -12.69
C VAL A 42 4.99 -7.86 -13.31
N HIS A 43 5.75 -8.66 -12.54
CA HIS A 43 6.40 -9.86 -13.06
C HIS A 43 5.42 -10.96 -13.48
N SER A 44 4.23 -10.99 -12.89
CA SER A 44 3.18 -11.95 -13.25
C SER A 44 2.33 -11.53 -14.45
N GLY A 45 2.55 -10.34 -15.02
CA GLY A 45 1.76 -9.80 -16.14
C GLY A 45 0.33 -9.39 -15.74
N LYS A 46 0.03 -9.33 -14.44
CA LYS A 46 -1.31 -9.00 -13.94
C LYS A 46 -1.69 -7.55 -14.26
N LEU A 47 -0.70 -6.67 -14.40
CA LEU A 47 -0.89 -5.28 -14.78
C LEU A 47 -1.02 -5.08 -16.29
N ASP A 48 -0.75 -6.09 -17.13
CA ASP A 48 -0.77 -5.98 -18.59
C ASP A 48 -2.15 -5.57 -19.12
N LYS A 49 -3.22 -6.09 -18.50
CA LYS A 49 -4.59 -5.74 -18.85
C LYS A 49 -4.90 -4.27 -18.58
N VAL A 50 -4.41 -3.74 -17.46
CA VAL A 50 -4.61 -2.34 -17.06
C VAL A 50 -3.82 -1.42 -18.00
N ILE A 51 -2.61 -1.83 -18.38
CA ILE A 51 -1.78 -1.12 -19.37
C ILE A 51 -2.49 -1.09 -20.73
N ALA A 52 -2.98 -2.24 -21.22
CA ALA A 52 -3.68 -2.32 -22.49
C ALA A 52 -4.97 -1.46 -22.53
N GLU A 53 -5.71 -1.42 -21.43
CA GLU A 53 -6.89 -0.54 -21.28
C GLU A 53 -6.48 0.94 -21.31
N ALA A 54 -5.42 1.32 -20.60
CA ALA A 54 -4.90 2.69 -20.60
C ALA A 54 -4.39 3.11 -21.99
N GLU A 55 -3.69 2.23 -22.71
CA GLU A 55 -3.25 2.47 -24.08
C GLU A 55 -4.43 2.66 -25.04
N ALA A 56 -5.47 1.83 -24.92
CA ALA A 56 -6.68 1.95 -25.74
C ALA A 56 -7.46 3.24 -25.45
N ASP A 57 -7.54 3.66 -24.18
CA ASP A 57 -8.15 4.93 -23.79
C ASP A 57 -7.34 6.13 -24.28
N TYR A 58 -6.01 6.07 -24.18
CA TYR A 58 -5.12 7.09 -24.70
C TYR A 58 -5.25 7.24 -26.22
N ALA A 59 -5.18 6.12 -26.96
CA ALA A 59 -5.34 6.10 -28.41
C ALA A 59 -6.71 6.63 -28.87
N ALA A 60 -7.75 6.44 -28.06
CA ALA A 60 -9.09 6.95 -28.33
C ALA A 60 -9.34 8.37 -27.80
N GLY A 61 -8.33 9.05 -27.25
CA GLY A 61 -8.46 10.40 -26.71
C GLY A 61 -9.35 10.49 -25.45
N ARG A 62 -9.54 9.37 -24.74
CA ARG A 62 -10.37 9.28 -23.52
C ARG A 62 -9.60 9.53 -22.22
N TYR A 63 -8.46 10.22 -22.28
CA TYR A 63 -7.64 10.58 -21.12
C TYR A 63 -8.13 11.91 -20.48
N GLY A 64 -9.43 12.04 -20.22
CA GLY A 64 -9.97 13.30 -19.74
C GLY A 64 -11.48 13.33 -19.74
N ARG A 65 -12.09 12.72 -18.73
CA ARG A 65 -13.41 13.12 -18.27
C ARG A 65 -13.29 13.66 -16.86
N CYS A 66 -12.84 14.91 -16.76
CA CYS A 66 -13.32 15.78 -15.70
C CYS A 66 -14.78 16.10 -16.05
N GLY A 67 -15.70 15.36 -15.42
CA GLY A 67 -17.08 15.78 -15.22
C GLY A 67 -17.24 16.23 -13.78
#